data_AF-A0A662T7T5-F1
#
_entry.id   AF-A0A662T7T5-F1
#
_cell.length_a   1.000
_cell.length_b   1.000
_cell.length_c   1.000
_cell.angle_alpha   90.00
_cell.angle_beta   90.00
_cell.angle_gamma   90.00
#
_symmetry.space_group_name_H-M   'P 1'
#
loop_
_entity.id
_entity.type
_entity.pdbx_description
1 polymer ?
#
loop_
_entity_poly.entity_id
_entity_poly.type
_entity_poly.pdbx_seq_one_letter_code
_entity_poly.pdbx_strand_id
1 'polypeptide(L)'
;MIESKAVIDSTGHDADVIRIISMRYPKMNIEVPGMASMDIWKGEGEVIMRSGKLFKGLYVAGMSTAEVFHSHRMGPILGGMILSGKKVAYEIIKDLSE
;
A
#
# COMPACT_ATOMS: atom_id res chain seq x y z
N MET A 1 3.98 18.48 14.79
CA MET A 1 4.54 17.40 13.96
C MET A 1 4.23 16.09 14.65
N ILE A 2 3.82 15.04 13.92
CA ILE A 2 3.53 13.72 14.52
C ILE A 2 4.70 12.79 14.18
N GLU A 3 5.53 12.47 15.18
CA GLU A 3 6.63 11.53 15.02
C GLU A 3 6.11 10.09 15.07
N SER A 4 6.57 9.25 14.15
CA SER A 4 6.07 7.88 13.98
C SER A 4 7.22 6.93 13.64
N LYS A 5 7.24 5.75 14.27
CA LYS A 5 8.19 4.67 13.90
C LYS A 5 7.78 3.94 12.61
N ALA A 6 6.49 3.93 12.32
CA ALA A 6 5.90 3.32 11.13
C ALA A 6 4.75 4.19 10.61
N VAL A 7 4.70 4.38 9.30
CA VAL A 7 3.64 5.10 8.57
C VAL A 7 3.07 4.18 7.50
N ILE A 8 1.74 4.08 7.43
CA ILE A 8 1.04 3.26 6.44
C ILE A 8 0.27 4.19 5.52
N ASP A 9 0.48 4.06 4.21
CA ASP A 9 -0.43 4.63 3.23
C ASP A 9 -1.58 3.65 2.96
N SER A 10 -2.75 4.01 3.46
CA SER A 10 -4.02 3.36 3.18
C SER A 10 -5.07 4.38 2.75
N THR A 11 -4.64 5.43 2.04
CA THR A 11 -5.50 6.53 1.56
C THR A 11 -6.42 6.13 0.40
N GLY A 12 -6.24 4.91 -0.11
CA GLY A 12 -7.07 4.34 -1.15
C GLY A 12 -6.52 4.64 -2.54
N HIS A 13 -7.43 4.98 -3.46
CA HIS A 13 -7.13 5.17 -4.90
C HIS A 13 -6.20 6.34 -5.21
N ASP A 14 -6.02 7.26 -4.27
CA ASP A 14 -5.12 8.40 -4.50
C ASP A 14 -3.66 8.04 -4.14
N ALA A 15 -3.44 7.13 -3.19
CA ALA A 15 -2.11 6.83 -2.64
C ALA A 15 -1.33 8.11 -2.27
N ASP A 16 -2.02 9.05 -1.61
CA ASP A 16 -1.59 10.43 -1.43
C ASP A 16 -0.22 10.53 -0.75
N VAL A 17 0.00 9.76 0.31
CA VAL A 17 1.24 9.82 1.08
C VAL A 17 2.41 9.40 0.21
N ILE A 18 2.28 8.27 -0.49
CA ILE A 18 3.35 7.74 -1.33
C ILE A 18 3.56 8.62 -2.57
N ARG A 19 2.51 9.17 -3.19
CA ARG A 19 2.64 10.14 -4.30
C ARG A 19 3.38 11.40 -3.87
N ILE A 20 3.07 11.94 -2.69
CA ILE A 20 3.79 13.11 -2.17
C ILE A 20 5.27 12.78 -1.95
N ILE A 21 5.57 11.59 -1.40
CA ILE A 21 6.95 11.13 -1.17
C ILE A 21 7.69 10.94 -2.49
N SER A 22 7.09 10.30 -3.50
CA SER A 22 7.75 10.08 -4.80
C SER A 22 8.09 11.39 -5.50
N MET A 23 7.19 12.38 -5.45
CA MET A 23 7.42 13.71 -6.01
C MET A 23 8.48 14.51 -5.26
N ARG A 24 8.45 14.51 -3.92
CA ARG A 24 9.35 15.33 -3.10
C ARG A 24 10.72 14.69 -2.89
N TYR A 25 10.82 13.36 -3.03
CA TYR A 25 12.03 12.61 -2.74
C TYR A 25 12.35 11.58 -3.84
N PRO A 26 12.65 12.05 -5.08
CA PRO A 26 12.85 11.18 -6.23
C PRO A 26 14.00 10.17 -6.07
N LYS A 27 14.95 10.43 -5.16
CA LYS A 27 16.05 9.51 -4.83
C LYS A 27 15.59 8.18 -4.22
N MET A 28 14.36 8.10 -3.70
CA MET A 28 13.80 6.84 -3.21
C MET A 28 13.33 5.92 -4.34
N ASN A 29 13.32 6.37 -5.59
CA ASN A 29 12.96 5.58 -6.77
C ASN A 29 11.59 4.88 -6.62
N ILE A 30 10.63 5.59 -6.03
CA ILE A 30 9.24 5.13 -5.92
C ILE A 30 8.48 5.66 -7.12
N GLU A 31 7.87 4.78 -7.88
CA GLU A 31 6.93 5.14 -8.93
C GLU A 31 5.51 4.81 -8.48
N VAL A 32 4.54 5.65 -8.87
CA VAL A 32 3.12 5.39 -8.63
C VAL A 32 2.41 5.39 -9.98
N PRO A 33 2.54 4.29 -10.75
CA PRO A 33 2.06 4.18 -12.13
C PRO A 33 0.52 4.27 -12.23
N GLY A 34 -0.18 4.09 -11.12
CA GLY A 34 -1.64 4.06 -11.06
C GLY A 34 -2.19 2.65 -11.21
N MET A 35 -3.40 2.42 -10.71
CA MET A 35 -4.04 1.10 -10.80
C MET A 35 -4.39 0.70 -12.24
N ALA A 36 -4.46 -0.60 -12.48
CA ALA A 36 -4.95 -1.19 -13.72
C ALA A 36 -6.48 -1.23 -13.76
N SER A 37 -7.02 -1.65 -14.91
CA SER A 37 -8.45 -1.87 -15.10
C SER A 37 -9.02 -2.92 -14.13
N MET A 38 -10.35 -2.97 -14.03
CA MET A 38 -11.03 -3.86 -13.09
C MET A 38 -10.89 -5.34 -13.46
N ASP A 39 -10.38 -6.12 -12.51
CA ASP A 39 -10.45 -7.58 -12.48
C ASP A 39 -10.62 -7.97 -11.02
N ILE A 40 -11.83 -8.43 -10.67
CA ILE A 40 -12.24 -8.62 -9.28
C ILE A 40 -11.36 -9.66 -8.59
N TRP A 41 -11.17 -10.81 -9.23
CA TRP A 41 -10.47 -11.94 -8.65
C TRP A 41 -8.97 -11.69 -8.56
N LYS A 42 -8.37 -11.08 -9.60
CA LYS A 42 -6.95 -10.71 -9.54
C LYS A 42 -6.71 -9.59 -8.55
N GLY A 43 -7.51 -8.51 -8.60
CA GLY A 43 -7.32 -7.35 -7.73
C GLY A 43 -7.42 -7.70 -6.26
N GLU A 44 -8.34 -8.59 -5.88
CA GLU A 44 -8.50 -9.02 -4.48
C GLU A 44 -7.25 -9.73 -3.95
N GLY A 45 -6.70 -10.67 -4.73
CA GLY A 45 -5.46 -11.36 -4.37
C GLY A 45 -4.21 -10.48 -4.46
N GLU A 46 -4.10 -9.67 -5.51
CA GLU A 46 -2.94 -8.79 -5.75
C GLU A 46 -2.75 -7.79 -4.62
N VAL A 47 -3.82 -7.17 -4.12
CA VAL A 47 -3.69 -6.23 -2.99
C VAL A 47 -3.17 -6.93 -1.75
N ILE A 48 -3.66 -8.12 -1.39
CA ILE A 48 -3.14 -8.86 -0.23
C ILE A 48 -1.65 -9.21 -0.43
N MET A 49 -1.31 -9.75 -1.60
CA MET A 49 0.04 -10.21 -1.90
C MET A 49 1.06 -9.06 -1.90
N ARG A 50 0.68 -7.90 -2.46
CA ARG A 50 1.59 -6.77 -2.67
C ARG A 50 1.60 -5.75 -1.55
N SER A 51 0.58 -5.69 -0.69
CA SER A 51 0.62 -4.82 0.49
C SER A 51 1.76 -5.22 1.42
N GLY A 52 2.42 -4.24 2.02
CA GLY A 52 3.58 -4.49 2.86
C GLY A 52 4.50 -3.29 2.97
N LYS A 53 5.72 -3.56 3.42
CA LYS A 53 6.80 -2.58 3.53
C LYS A 53 7.32 -2.12 2.17
N LEU A 54 7.37 -0.80 1.97
CA LEU A 54 8.05 -0.17 0.83
C LEU A 54 9.48 0.23 1.21
N PHE A 55 9.62 0.90 2.35
CA PHE A 55 10.90 1.34 2.92
C PHE A 55 10.90 1.16 4.43
N LYS A 56 12.06 1.31 5.06
CA LYS A 56 12.13 1.32 6.53
C LYS A 56 11.19 2.40 7.10
N GLY A 57 10.15 1.96 7.80
CA GLY A 57 9.14 2.84 8.40
C GLY A 57 8.01 3.29 7.47
N LEU A 58 7.97 2.86 6.20
CA LEU A 58 6.91 3.21 5.24
C LEU A 58 6.28 1.96 4.63
N TYR A 59 4.96 1.83 4.77
CA TYR A 59 4.18 0.66 4.34
C TYR A 59 3.00 1.10 3.48
N VAL A 60 2.43 0.16 2.75
CA VAL A 60 1.23 0.37 1.92
C VAL A 60 0.21 -0.75 2.15
N ALA A 61 -1.07 -0.38 2.26
CA ALA A 61 -2.18 -1.32 2.44
C ALA A 61 -3.40 -0.90 1.60
N GLY A 62 -4.32 -1.84 1.38
CA GLY A 62 -5.57 -1.57 0.66
C GLY A 62 -5.33 -1.08 -0.78
N MET A 63 -6.24 -0.25 -1.29
CA MET A 63 -6.19 0.23 -2.68
C MET A 63 -4.95 1.06 -3.03
N SER A 64 -4.29 1.68 -2.06
CA SER A 64 -3.01 2.37 -2.29
C SER A 64 -1.95 1.40 -2.84
N THR A 65 -2.05 0.12 -2.49
CA THR A 65 -1.19 -0.94 -3.04
C THR A 65 -1.39 -1.10 -4.54
N ALA A 66 -2.62 -1.01 -5.02
CA ALA A 66 -2.90 -1.16 -6.45
C ALA A 66 -2.32 0.00 -7.26
N GLU A 67 -2.39 1.22 -6.71
CA GLU A 67 -1.79 2.43 -7.30
C GLU A 67 -0.27 2.34 -7.43
N VAL A 68 0.40 1.84 -6.39
CA VAL A 68 1.86 1.75 -6.31
C VAL A 68 2.40 0.65 -7.22
N PHE A 69 1.70 -0.49 -7.32
CA PHE A 69 2.21 -1.66 -8.03
C PHE A 69 1.55 -1.92 -9.38
N HIS A 70 0.71 -1.01 -9.89
CA HIS A 70 -0.06 -1.21 -11.10
C HIS A 70 -0.91 -2.49 -11.06
N SER A 71 -1.64 -2.67 -9.96
CA SER A 71 -2.52 -3.85 -9.74
C SER A 71 -3.96 -3.54 -10.14
N HIS A 72 -4.77 -4.57 -10.33
CA HIS A 72 -6.18 -4.43 -10.71
C HIS A 72 -7.02 -3.90 -9.55
N ARG A 73 -8.05 -3.10 -9.87
CA ARG A 73 -9.11 -2.78 -8.91
C ARG A 73 -10.13 -3.92 -8.81
N MET A 74 -10.71 -4.12 -7.63
CA MET A 74 -11.66 -5.20 -7.36
C MET A 74 -13.14 -4.79 -7.22
N GLY A 75 -13.45 -3.50 -7.23
CA GLY A 75 -14.84 -3.04 -7.05
C GLY A 75 -15.36 -3.24 -5.62
N PRO A 76 -16.65 -3.51 -5.41
CA PRO A 76 -17.28 -3.48 -4.08
C PRO A 76 -17.09 -4.79 -3.28
N ILE A 77 -15.90 -5.41 -3.36
CA ILE A 77 -15.51 -6.55 -2.51
C ILE A 77 -14.38 -6.12 -1.57
N LEU A 78 -14.52 -6.43 -0.28
CA LEU A 78 -13.65 -5.88 0.77
C LEU A 78 -12.75 -6.91 1.46
N GLY A 79 -12.80 -8.19 1.06
CA GLY A 79 -11.98 -9.26 1.65
C GLY A 79 -10.48 -8.92 1.63
N GLY A 80 -9.96 -8.62 0.44
CA GLY A 80 -8.57 -8.21 0.27
C GLY A 80 -8.19 -6.91 0.99
N MET A 81 -9.12 -5.98 1.17
CA MET A 81 -8.86 -4.75 1.96
C MET A 81 -8.56 -5.09 3.41
N ILE A 82 -9.41 -5.90 4.04
CA ILE A 82 -9.25 -6.29 5.45
C ILE A 82 -7.99 -7.14 5.63
N LEU A 83 -7.78 -8.11 4.74
CA LEU A 83 -6.63 -9.02 4.81
C LEU A 83 -5.30 -8.29 4.55
N SER A 84 -5.28 -7.31 3.65
CA SER A 84 -4.08 -6.48 3.42
C SER A 84 -3.70 -5.66 4.65
N GLY A 85 -4.68 -5.02 5.31
CA GLY A 85 -4.43 -4.28 6.55
C GLY A 85 -3.92 -5.19 7.68
N LYS A 86 -4.53 -6.38 7.84
CA LYS A 86 -4.08 -7.39 8.79
C LYS A 86 -2.63 -7.84 8.53
N LYS A 87 -2.28 -8.09 7.26
CA LYS A 87 -0.92 -8.48 6.86
C LYS A 87 0.09 -7.39 7.24
N VAL A 88 -0.16 -6.14 6.84
CA VAL A 88 0.73 -5.00 7.11
C VAL A 88 0.86 -4.75 8.61
N ALA A 89 -0.21 -4.90 9.39
CA ALA A 89 -0.15 -4.79 10.85
C ALA A 89 0.83 -5.82 11.46
N TYR A 90 0.81 -7.07 11.02
CA TYR A 90 1.77 -8.07 11.49
C TYR A 90 3.21 -7.78 11.07
N GLU A 91 3.43 -7.30 9.84
CA GLU A 91 4.76 -6.88 9.39
C GLU A 91 5.30 -5.74 10.27
N ILE A 92 4.47 -4.75 10.61
CA ILE A 92 4.86 -3.65 11.49
C ILE A 92 5.17 -4.13 12.90
N ILE A 93 4.33 -5.01 13.47
CA ILE A 93 4.58 -5.58 14.81
C ILE A 93 5.94 -6.28 14.84
N LYS A 94 6.25 -7.06 13.80
CA LYS A 94 7.55 -7.73 13.66
C LYS A 94 8.69 -6.71 13.58
N ASP A 95 8.60 -5.76 12.66
CA ASP A 95 9.63 -4.75 12.41
C ASP A 95 9.90 -3.82 13.59
N LEU A 96 8.93 -3.64 14.49
CA LEU A 96 9.08 -2.82 15.71
C LEU A 96 9.56 -3.63 16.93
N SER A 97 9.56 -4.96 16.83
CA SER A 97 10.04 -5.86 17.90
C SER A 97 11.51 -6.25 17.72
N GLU A 98 12.08 -5.99 16.55
CA GLU A 98 13.52 -6.09 16.23
C GLU A 98 14.26 -4.79 16.62
#